data_AF-A0A9D8CK55-F1
#
_entry.id   AF-A0A9D8CK55-F1
#
_cell.length_a   1.000
_cell.length_b   1.000
_cell.length_c   1.000
_cell.angle_alpha   90.00
_cell.angle_beta   90.00
_cell.angle_gamma   90.00
#
_symmetry.space_group_name_H-M   'P 1'
#
loop_
_entity.id
_entity.type
_entity.pdbx_description
1 polymer ?
#
loop_
_entity_poly.entity_id
_entity_poly.type
_entity_poly.pdbx_seq_one_letter_code
_entity_poly.pdbx_strand_id
1 'polypeptide(L)' 'MADDRELSFDLPSVGRKKMSASFDGGRISSDGGVMVLAQAERRLGLADR' A
#
# COMPACT_ATOMS: atom_id res chain seq x y z
N MET A 1 -11.25 -11.85 12.15
CA MET A 1 -11.14 -10.41 11.87
C MET A 1 -9.74 -10.17 11.36
N ALA A 2 -9.59 -9.74 10.11
CA ALA A 2 -8.28 -9.31 9.61
C ALA A 2 -7.93 -7.99 10.29
N ASP A 3 -6.70 -7.89 10.78
CA ASP A 3 -6.16 -6.71 11.43
C ASP A 3 -5.90 -5.66 10.34
N ASP A 4 -6.93 -4.85 10.03
CA ASP A 4 -6.84 -3.74 9.09
C ASP A 4 -5.95 -2.65 9.70
N ARG A 5 -4.64 -2.79 9.51
CA ARG A 5 -3.69 -1.75 9.92
C ARG A 5 -3.97 -0.50 9.09
N GLU A 6 -4.29 0.59 9.78
CA GLU A 6 -4.39 1.90 9.14
C GLU A 6 -3.08 2.21 8.42
N LEU A 7 -3.20 2.47 7.12
CA LEU A 7 -2.07 2.93 6.32
C LEU A 7 -1.56 4.22 6.95
N SER A 8 -0.24 4.35 7.12
CA SER A 8 0.38 5.60 7.62
C SER A 8 0.30 6.77 6.62
N PHE A 9 -0.51 6.63 5.57
CA PHE A 9 -0.72 7.60 4.51
C PHE A 9 -2.09 7.40 3.85
N ASP A 10 -2.68 8.49 3.39
CA ASP A 10 -3.96 8.45 2.67
C ASP A 10 -3.76 8.10 1.19
N LEU A 11 -4.66 7.29 0.65
CA LEU A 11 -4.79 7.09 -0.79
C LEU A 11 -5.63 8.21 -1.39
N PRO A 12 -5.19 8.83 -2.51
CA PRO A 12 -5.96 9.90 -3.14
C PRO A 12 -7.29 9.37 -3.65
N SER A 13 -8.37 10.13 -3.42
CA SER A 13 -9.69 9.79 -3.96
C SER A 13 -9.71 9.95 -5.49
N VAL A 14 -10.40 9.04 -6.19
CA VAL A 14 -10.57 9.12 -7.65
C VAL A 14 -12.06 9.26 -7.96
N GLY A 15 -12.44 10.34 -8.65
CA GLY A 15 -13.85 10.57 -9.03
C GLY A 15 -14.81 10.58 -7.82
N ARG A 16 -14.39 11.17 -6.69
CA ARG A 16 -15.12 11.18 -5.40
C ARG A 16 -15.31 9.80 -4.75
N LYS A 17 -14.54 8.78 -5.17
CA LYS A 17 -14.53 7.45 -4.55
C LYS A 17 -13.36 7.33 -3.58
N LYS A 18 -13.64 6.85 -2.36
CA LYS A 18 -12.61 6.48 -1.37
C LYS A 18 -11.88 5.24 -1.88
N MET A 19 -10.55 5.31 -1.87
CA MET A 19 -9.68 4.21 -2.28
C MET A 19 -9.16 3.50 -1.02
N SER A 20 -9.20 2.18 -1.01
CA SER A 20 -8.57 1.32 0.01
C SER A 20 -7.64 0.33 -0.68
N ALA A 21 -6.55 -0.02 0.01
CA ALA A 21 -5.63 -1.06 -0.43
C ALA A 21 -5.28 -1.93 0.77
N SER A 22 -5.30 -3.24 0.56
CA SER A 22 -4.77 -4.22 1.50
C SER A 22 -3.57 -4.92 0.85
N PHE A 23 -2.58 -5.26 1.66
CA PHE A 23 -1.43 -6.05 1.22
C PHE A 23 -1.35 -7.28 2.11
N ASP A 24 -1.60 -8.45 1.52
CA ASP A 24 -1.55 -9.74 2.20
C ASP A 24 -0.15 -10.39 2.14
N GLY A 25 0.84 -9.70 1.56
CA GLY A 25 2.17 -10.26 1.30
C GLY A 25 2.22 -11.20 0.09
N GLY A 26 1.12 -11.31 -0.66
CA GLY A 26 0.96 -12.22 -1.80
C GLY A 26 1.53 -11.69 -3.12
N ARG A 27 1.23 -12.42 -4.20
CA ARG A 27 1.70 -12.11 -5.56
C ARG A 27 1.10 -10.77 -6.02
N ILE A 28 1.95 -9.80 -6.37
CA ILE A 28 1.54 -8.50 -6.89
C ILE A 28 0.71 -8.71 -8.16
N SER A 29 -0.59 -8.41 -8.08
CA SER A 29 -1.55 -8.58 -9.17
C SER A 29 -1.88 -7.26 -9.89
N SER A 30 -1.24 -6.16 -9.48
CA SER A 30 -1.45 -4.81 -10.03
C SER A 30 -0.18 -3.98 -9.93
N ASP A 31 0.17 -3.29 -11.02
CA ASP A 31 1.31 -2.36 -11.09
C ASP A 31 1.18 -1.21 -10.08
N GLY A 32 -0.06 -0.83 -9.73
CA GLY A 32 -0.31 0.18 -8.70
C GLY A 32 0.17 -0.25 -7.31
N GLY A 33 0.13 -1.55 -7.00
CA GLY A 33 0.65 -2.09 -5.75
C GLY A 33 2.17 -1.93 -5.62
N VAL A 34 2.90 -1.99 -6.74
CA VAL A 34 4.36 -1.78 -6.78
C VAL A 34 4.71 -0.34 -6.39
N MET A 35 3.95 0.65 -6.87
CA MET A 35 4.20 2.06 -6.54
C MET A 35 4.01 2.34 -5.04
N VAL A 36 2.99 1.74 -4.43
CA VAL A 36 2.73 1.84 -2.98
C VAL A 36 3.83 1.15 -2.19
N LEU A 37 4.25 -0.06 -2.58
CA LEU A 37 5.35 -0.78 -1.94
C LEU A 37 6.66 0.01 -2.03
N ALA A 38 6.96 0.60 -3.19
CA ALA A 38 8.14 1.44 -3.38
C ALA A 38 8.11 2.72 -2.53
N GLN A 39 6.93 3.30 -2.29
CA GLN A 39 6.79 4.43 -1.36
C GLN A 39 7.00 4.02 0.09
N ALA A 40 6.48 2.86 0.50
CA ALA A 40 6.71 2.31 1.83
C ALA A 40 8.20 2.04 2.05
N GLU A 41 8.88 1.43 1.08
CA GLU A 41 10.32 1.15 1.15
C GLU A 41 11.16 2.41 1.33
N ARG A 42 10.94 3.44 0.51
CA ARG A 42 11.70 4.71 0.64
C ARG A 42 11.55 5.39 2.00
N ARG A 43 10.50 5.07 2.76
CA ARG A 43 10.24 5.65 4.09
C ARG A 43 10.76 4.78 5.22
N LEU A 44 10.68 3.46 5.06
CA LEU A 44 10.95 2.50 6.13
C LEU A 44 12.31 1.79 6.00
N GLY A 45 12.93 1.79 4.80
CA GLY A 45 14.22 1.18 4.54
C GLY A 45 14.24 -0.33 4.84
N LEU A 46 13.15 -1.04 4.52
CA LEU A 46 12.97 -2.44 4.91
C LEU A 46 13.76 -3.39 4.01
N ALA A 47 14.06 -2.98 2.78
CA ALA A 47 14.73 -3.80 1.77
C ALA A 47 16.26 -3.60 1.75
N ASP A 48 16.80 -2.67 2.54
CA ASP A 48 18.25 -2.45 2.69
C ASP A 48 18.95 -3.54 3.55
N ARG A 49 18.38 -4.74 3.67
CA ARG A 49 18.97 -5.86 4.42
C ARG A 49 18.89 -7.19 3.68
#